data_AF-A0A924RFR4-F1
#
_entry.id   AF-A0A924RFR4-F1
#
_cell.length_a   1.000
_cell.length_b   1.000
_cell.length_c   1.000
_cell.angle_alpha   90.00
_cell.angle_beta   90.00
_cell.angle_gamma   90.00
#
_symmetry.space_group_name_H-M   'P 1'
#
loop_
_entity.id
_entity.type
_entity.pdbx_description
1 polymer ?
#
loop_
_entity_poly.entity_id
_entity_poly.type
_entity_poly.pdbx_seq_one_letter_code
_entity_poly.pdbx_strand_id
1 'polypeptide(L)' 'TIDAKPATEQWWVDEVIRHRGKTNRNKECTPGYYNFEGEENRRQDGNYNGGFYQYFLHLTETKEDMEQHFAFA' A
#
# COMPACT_ATOMS: atom_id res chain seq x y z
N THR A 1 7.22 -18.65 12.95
CA THR A 1 6.89 -17.86 11.75
C THR A 1 6.62 -16.42 12.17
N ILE A 2 6.62 -15.48 11.22
CA ILE A 2 6.27 -14.08 11.47
C ILE A 2 5.16 -13.71 10.47
N ASP A 3 4.01 -13.29 11.00
CA ASP A 3 2.83 -12.96 10.20
C ASP A 3 2.29 -11.60 10.63
N ALA A 4 1.82 -10.78 9.69
CA ALA A 4 1.17 -9.52 10.03
C ALA A 4 -0.11 -9.79 10.82
N LYS A 5 -0.37 -9.02 11.87
CA LYS A 5 -1.67 -9.11 12.54
C LYS A 5 -2.77 -8.63 11.57
N PRO A 6 -3.98 -9.22 11.61
CA PRO A 6 -5.07 -8.82 10.70
C PRO A 6 -5.40 -7.32 10.75
N ALA A 7 -5.33 -6.71 11.93
CA ALA A 7 -5.56 -5.27 12.09
C ALA A 7 -4.47 -4.41 11.45
N THR A 8 -3.20 -4.84 11.52
CA THR A 8 -2.07 -4.15 10.87
C THR A 8 -2.19 -4.22 9.36
N GLU A 9 -2.54 -5.39 8.83
CA GLU A 9 -2.74 -5.59 7.39
C GLU A 9 -3.90 -4.73 6.87
N GLN A 10 -5.04 -4.73 7.56
CA GLN A 10 -6.18 -3.91 7.17
C GLN A 10 -5.84 -2.41 7.23
N TRP A 11 -5.14 -1.97 8.28
CA TRP A 11 -4.68 -0.58 8.39
C TRP A 11 -3.78 -0.19 7.20
N TRP A 12 -2.85 -1.07 6.80
CA TRP A 12 -1.98 -0.83 5.66
C TRP A 12 -2.78 -0.69 4.35
N VAL A 13 -3.76 -1.56 4.13
CA VAL A 13 -4.66 -1.49 2.98
C VAL A 13 -5.42 -0.16 2.95
N ASP A 14 -5.98 0.27 4.07
CA ASP A 14 -6.71 1.53 4.18
C ASP A 14 -5.80 2.73 3.89
N GLU A 15 -4.57 2.71 4.39
CA GLU A 15 -3.58 3.76 4.16
C GLU A 15 -3.15 3.82 2.69
N VAL A 16 -2.95 2.67 2.03
CA VAL A 16 -2.71 2.61 0.58
C VAL A 16 -3.89 3.20 -0.19
N ILE A 17 -5.13 2.83 0.15
CA ILE A 17 -6.35 3.33 -0.48
C ILE A 17 -6.49 4.85 -0.30
N ARG A 18 -6.11 5.40 0.87
CA ARG A 18 -6.13 6.83 1.17
C ARG A 18 -5.22 7.64 0.26
N HIS A 19 -4.07 7.09 -0.11
CA HIS A 19 -3.12 7.76 -1.00
C HIS A 19 -3.30 7.41 -2.48
N ARG A 20 -3.99 6.30 -2.79
CA ARG A 20 -4.35 5.93 -4.16
C ARG A 20 -5.56 6.71 -4.66
N GLY A 21 -5.56 7.02 -5.95
CA GLY A 21 -6.71 7.66 -6.62
C GLY A 21 -6.84 9.16 -6.33
N LYS A 22 -5.77 9.81 -5.85
CA LYS A 22 -5.69 11.29 -5.83
C LYS A 22 -5.73 11.90 -7.23
N THR A 23 -5.44 11.10 -8.26
CA THR A 23 -5.53 11.49 -9.67
C THR A 23 -6.11 10.34 -10.49
N ASN A 24 -6.66 10.66 -11.66
CA ASN A 24 -7.11 9.72 -12.70
C ASN A 24 -6.03 9.46 -13.77
N ARG A 25 -4.83 10.01 -13.60
CA ARG A 25 -3.76 10.04 -14.61
C ARG A 25 -3.36 8.65 -15.11
N ASN A 26 -3.44 7.62 -14.26
CA ASN A 26 -3.15 6.25 -14.68
C ASN A 26 -4.16 5.73 -15.72
N LYS A 27 -5.44 6.13 -15.64
CA LYS A 27 -6.50 5.73 -16.57
C LYS A 27 -6.34 6.39 -17.95
N GLU A 28 -5.73 7.56 -17.99
CA GLU A 28 -5.53 8.36 -19.21
C GLU A 28 -4.20 8.06 -19.91
N CYS A 29 -3.32 7.26 -19.31
CA CYS A 29 -2.08 6.84 -19.93
C CYS A 29 -2.32 5.89 -21.12
N THR A 30 -1.43 5.92 -22.10
CA THR A 30 -1.33 4.88 -23.13
C THR A 30 -1.28 3.50 -22.45
N PRO A 31 -2.06 2.52 -22.92
CA PRO A 31 -2.03 1.15 -22.41
C PRO A 31 -0.60 0.64 -22.23
N GLY A 32 -0.32 0.09 -21.05
CA GLY A 32 0.94 -0.56 -20.73
C GLY A 32 0.98 -1.09 -19.30
N TYR A 33 2.14 -1.62 -18.90
CA TYR A 33 2.33 -2.24 -17.57
C TYR A 33 1.88 -1.36 -16.39
N TYR A 34 2.04 -0.03 -16.46
CA TYR A 34 1.69 0.90 -15.39
C TYR A 34 0.18 1.06 -15.14
N ASN A 35 -0.67 0.72 -16.11
CA ASN A 35 -2.12 0.77 -15.98
C ASN A 35 -2.79 -0.54 -16.39
N PHE A 36 -2.05 -1.65 -16.30
CA PHE A 36 -2.55 -3.00 -16.62
C PHE A 36 -3.14 -3.09 -18.03
N GLU A 37 -2.42 -2.56 -19.02
CA GLU A 37 -2.87 -2.49 -20.43
C GLU A 37 -4.20 -1.72 -20.61
N GLY A 38 -4.55 -0.84 -19.66
CA GLY A 38 -5.79 -0.06 -19.67
C GLY A 38 -6.97 -0.71 -18.92
N GLU A 39 -6.79 -1.87 -18.31
CA GLU A 39 -7.84 -2.60 -17.59
C GLU A 39 -8.17 -2.00 -16.20
N GLU A 40 -9.37 -2.27 -15.70
CA GLU A 40 -9.79 -1.81 -14.37
C GLU A 40 -9.11 -2.59 -13.23
N ASN A 41 -8.43 -1.87 -12.33
CA ASN A 41 -7.84 -2.44 -11.11
C ASN A 41 -8.66 -2.11 -9.87
N ARG A 42 -8.75 -3.04 -8.91
CA ARG A 42 -9.34 -2.75 -7.60
C ARG A 42 -8.55 -1.64 -6.91
N ARG A 43 -9.21 -0.93 -5.99
CA ARG A 43 -8.59 0.21 -5.30
C ARG A 43 -7.44 -0.20 -4.37
N GLN A 44 -7.42 -1.44 -3.91
CA GLN A 44 -6.36 -1.99 -3.06
C GLN A 44 -5.15 -2.54 -3.84
N ASP A 45 -5.30 -2.83 -5.15
CA ASP A 45 -4.30 -3.53 -5.96
C ASP A 45 -3.24 -2.57 -6.53
N GLY A 46 -2.78 -1.59 -5.75
CA GLY A 46 -1.87 -0.56 -6.22
C GLY A 46 -0.78 -0.18 -5.23
N ASN A 47 0.20 0.58 -5.74
CA ASN A 47 1.32 1.05 -4.94
C ASN A 47 0.89 2.15 -3.96
N TYR A 48 1.64 2.27 -2.87
CA TYR A 48 1.54 3.39 -1.94
C TYR A 48 2.01 4.69 -2.61
N ASN A 49 1.09 5.65 -2.76
CA ASN A 49 1.35 6.94 -3.42
C ASN A 49 1.48 8.12 -2.44
N GLY A 50 1.74 7.86 -1.15
CA GLY A 50 1.95 8.91 -0.13
C GLY A 50 3.34 9.56 -0.19
N GLY A 51 4.21 9.07 -1.06
CA GLY A 51 5.59 9.53 -1.23
C GLY A 51 6.59 8.67 -0.46
N PHE A 52 7.81 8.59 -0.98
CA PHE A 52 8.84 7.70 -0.45
C PHE A 52 9.22 7.99 1.01
N TYR A 53 9.27 9.27 1.40
CA TYR A 53 9.61 9.63 2.77
C TYR A 53 8.58 9.11 3.79
N GLN A 54 7.27 9.23 3.49
CA GLN A 54 6.22 8.71 4.35
C GLN A 54 6.25 7.18 4.41
N TYR A 55 6.49 6.53 3.27
CA TYR A 55 6.71 5.08 3.22
C TYR A 55 7.88 4.64 4.13
N PHE A 56 9.00 5.35 4.08
CA PHE A 56 10.16 5.11 4.92
C PHE A 56 9.86 5.26 6.42
N LEU A 57 9.04 6.25 6.81
CA LEU A 57 8.62 6.42 8.19
C LEU A 57 7.79 5.22 8.66
N HIS A 58 6.79 4.79 7.88
CA HIS A 58 6.00 3.60 8.22
C HIS A 58 6.85 2.34 8.36
N LEU A 59 7.86 2.15 7.50
CA LEU A 59 8.81 1.03 7.62
C LEU A 59 9.62 1.11 8.91
N THR A 60 10.10 2.30 9.26
CA THR A 60 10.90 2.53 10.47
C THR A 60 10.08 2.26 11.72
N GLU A 61 8.90 2.86 11.83
CA GLU A 61 7.97 2.68 12.96
C GLU A 61 7.58 1.20 13.13
N THR A 62 7.22 0.54 12.02
CA THR A 62 6.84 -0.88 12.04
C THR A 62 7.97 -1.79 12.54
N LYS A 63 9.22 -1.42 12.24
CA LYS A 63 10.41 -2.15 12.68
C LYS A 63 10.74 -1.88 14.15
N GLU A 64 10.45 -0.68 14.65
CA GLU A 64 10.67 -0.32 16.05
C GLU A 64 9.68 -1.01 17.00
N ASP A 65 8.45 -1.28 16.54
CA ASP A 65 7.43 -1.98 17.32
C ASP A 65 6.88 -3.24 16.61
N MET A 66 7.76 -4.21 16.35
CA MET A 66 7.34 -5.42 15.65
C MET A 66 6.30 -6.24 16.42
N GLU A 67 6.31 -6.20 17.76
CA GLU A 67 5.33 -6.93 18.59
C GLU A 67 3.92 -6.34 18.48
N GLN A 68 3.79 -5.02 18.29
CA GLN A 68 2.50 -4.42 17.98
C GLN A 68 1.97 -4.91 16.63
N HIS A 69 2.85 -5.02 15.62
CA HIS A 69 2.45 -5.20 14.23
C HIS A 69 2.35 -6.65 13.75
N PHE A 70 3.15 -7.55 14.32
CA PHE A 70 3.27 -8.95 13.87
C PHE A 70 2.93 -9.94 14.98
N ALA A 71 2.41 -11.09 14.57
CA ALA A 71 2.30 -12.28 15.40
C ALA A 71 3.57 -13.12 15.21
N PHE A 72 4.16 -13.54 16.33
CA PHE A 72 5.32 -14.44 16.37
C PHE A 72 4.84 -15.80 16.91
N ALA A 73 5.08 -16.86 16.14
CA ALA A 73 4.73 -18.24 16.48
C ALA A 73 5.94 -19.17 16.39
#